data_AF-A0A924YAV0-F1
#
_entry.id   AF-A0A924YAV0-F1
#
_cell.length_a   1.000
_cell.length_b   1.000
_cell.length_c   1.000
_cell.angle_alpha   90.00
_cell.angle_beta   90.00
_cell.angle_gamma   90.00
#
_symmetry.space_group_name_H-M   'P 1'
#
loop_
_entity.id
_entity.type
_entity.pdbx_description
1 polymer ?
#
loop_
_entity_poly.entity_id
_entity_poly.type
_entity_poly.pdbx_seq_one_letter_code
_entity_poly.pdbx_strand_id
1 'polypeptide(L)'
;MHDSSGVVPESSEPAGADQISLDEAKSLEDAQRLSRTRGERLDDFELPCPLCQGTLQFQGVHPDRLYEFAEGEPGIINPLDVLPMSFVCNRCGYTAEFDTELFNPAYLAQLHGASPDRIEELAVREFRILVPLKGDEKTDTMLDLATAISGEQKGEVIVVDVAQTEINHELLREKLDRYEPRIGDPAPVQLVQRPSDNLTDALVQVSGRYHCALLMMDARGWENGKSTKLTGVIDALVDESICDIAVVHDRGLHAIHRILLATYGGAQARRIAPLALQLAHAFDAELHCLYVASPNDKEPEKTGRKVIKDTFSQV
;
A
#
# COMPACT_ATOMS: atom_id res chain seq x y z
N MET A 1 22.02 71.98 11.04
CA MET A 1 22.45 70.69 10.46
C MET A 1 22.02 69.60 11.43
N HIS A 2 20.81 69.06 11.24
CA HIS A 2 20.38 67.84 11.89
C HIS A 2 19.78 66.97 10.79
N ASP A 3 20.45 65.84 10.55
CA ASP A 3 20.13 64.85 9.55
C ASP A 3 19.09 63.89 10.16
N SER A 4 17.96 63.73 9.47
CA SER A 4 16.86 62.85 9.88
C SER A 4 16.68 61.78 8.80
N SER A 5 17.34 60.64 8.98
CA SER A 5 17.18 59.45 8.16
C SER A 5 16.01 58.62 8.69
N GLY A 6 14.86 58.76 8.04
CA GLY A 6 13.70 57.90 8.23
C GLY A 6 13.93 56.54 7.55
N VAL A 7 13.93 55.47 8.34
CA VAL A 7 13.89 54.09 7.85
C VAL A 7 12.43 53.74 7.56
N VAL A 8 12.11 53.49 6.29
CA VAL A 8 10.82 52.97 5.86
C VAL A 8 10.82 51.45 6.10
N PRO A 9 9.81 50.86 6.75
CA PRO A 9 9.75 49.42 6.92
C PRO A 9 9.45 48.75 5.58
N GLU A 10 10.31 47.82 5.19
CA GLU A 10 10.11 46.94 4.03
C GLU A 10 8.81 46.15 4.23
N SER A 11 7.87 46.35 3.30
CA SER A 11 6.64 45.59 3.19
C SER A 11 6.98 44.14 2.80
N SER A 12 6.75 43.21 3.73
CA SER A 12 6.80 41.78 3.48
C SER A 12 5.75 41.38 2.43
N GLU A 13 6.19 40.85 1.29
CA GLU A 13 5.34 40.32 0.23
C GLU A 13 4.52 39.10 0.70
N PRO A 14 3.28 38.90 0.21
CA PRO A 14 2.41 37.82 0.63
C PRO A 14 2.76 36.50 -0.06
N ALA A 15 3.65 35.71 0.53
CA ALA A 15 4.04 34.38 0.04
C ALA A 15 2.96 33.28 0.19
N GLY A 16 1.77 33.58 0.71
CA GLY A 16 0.77 32.58 1.10
C GLY A 16 -0.34 32.27 0.09
N ALA A 17 -0.61 33.15 -0.88
CA ALA A 17 -1.76 32.98 -1.78
C ALA A 17 -1.56 31.86 -2.82
N ASP A 18 -0.34 31.69 -3.32
CA ASP A 18 -0.02 30.69 -4.35
C ASP A 18 0.05 29.26 -3.77
N GLN A 19 0.40 29.10 -2.49
CA GLN A 19 0.44 27.80 -1.82
C GLN A 19 -0.95 27.23 -1.53
N ILE A 20 -1.89 28.06 -1.07
CA ILE A 20 -3.27 27.62 -0.78
C ILE A 20 -3.95 27.08 -2.04
N SER A 21 -3.70 27.71 -3.20
CA SER A 21 -4.22 27.29 -4.50
C SER A 21 -3.69 25.92 -4.96
N LEU A 22 -2.42 25.62 -4.68
CA LEU A 22 -1.80 24.34 -5.03
C LEU A 22 -2.33 23.20 -4.15
N ASP A 23 -2.51 23.43 -2.85
CA ASP A 23 -3.02 22.44 -1.91
C ASP A 23 -4.49 22.10 -2.19
N GLU A 24 -5.30 23.08 -2.58
CA GLU A 24 -6.69 22.88 -2.98
C GLU A 24 -6.80 22.09 -4.29
N ALA A 25 -5.96 22.40 -5.28
CA ALA A 25 -5.91 21.66 -6.54
C ALA A 25 -5.54 20.19 -6.31
N LYS A 26 -4.53 19.93 -5.46
CA LYS A 26 -4.12 18.58 -5.09
C LYS A 26 -5.21 17.82 -4.33
N SER A 27 -5.86 18.46 -3.36
CA SER A 27 -6.95 17.86 -2.57
C SER A 27 -8.15 17.50 -3.46
N LEU A 28 -8.49 18.36 -4.42
CA LEU A 28 -9.53 18.08 -5.40
C LEU A 28 -9.16 16.91 -6.32
N GLU A 29 -7.91 16.84 -6.77
CA GLU A 29 -7.41 15.72 -7.58
C GLU A 29 -7.46 14.40 -6.79
N ASP A 30 -7.03 14.41 -5.53
CA ASP A 30 -7.08 13.26 -4.64
C ASP A 30 -8.52 12.81 -4.37
N ALA A 31 -9.44 13.75 -4.13
CA ALA A 31 -10.87 13.47 -3.96
C ALA A 31 -11.51 12.87 -5.22
N GLN A 32 -11.20 13.41 -6.42
CA GLN A 32 -11.68 12.87 -7.69
C GLN A 32 -11.13 11.47 -7.96
N ARG A 33 -9.85 11.24 -7.63
CA ARG A 33 -9.21 9.93 -7.75
C ARG A 33 -9.91 8.91 -6.84
N LEU A 34 -10.08 9.24 -5.56
CA LEU A 34 -10.76 8.36 -4.59
C LEU A 34 -12.22 8.11 -4.95
N SER A 35 -12.94 9.13 -5.41
CA SER A 35 -14.32 9.00 -5.89
C SER A 35 -14.44 7.93 -6.97
N ARG A 36 -13.52 7.95 -7.95
CA ARG A 36 -13.52 6.99 -9.06
C ARG A 36 -13.23 5.57 -8.56
N THR A 37 -12.18 5.42 -7.74
CA THR A 37 -11.77 4.11 -7.21
C THR A 37 -12.82 3.49 -6.29
N ARG A 38 -13.48 4.32 -5.46
CA ARG A 38 -14.54 3.86 -4.55
C ARG A 38 -15.86 3.64 -5.27
N GLY A 39 -16.18 4.46 -6.27
CA GLY A 39 -17.38 4.32 -7.10
C GLY A 39 -17.46 2.93 -7.75
N GLU A 40 -16.38 2.46 -8.38
CA GLU A 40 -16.32 1.11 -8.97
C GLU A 40 -16.61 -0.01 -7.97
N ARG A 41 -16.26 0.16 -6.69
CA ARG A 41 -16.48 -0.86 -5.62
C ARG A 41 -17.85 -0.72 -4.95
N LEU A 42 -18.44 0.46 -4.96
CA LEU A 42 -19.63 0.81 -4.20
C LEU A 42 -20.86 1.04 -5.07
N ASP A 43 -20.76 0.90 -6.39
CA ASP A 43 -21.85 1.16 -7.34
C ASP A 43 -23.09 0.28 -7.02
N ASP A 44 -22.86 -0.98 -6.66
CA ASP A 44 -23.90 -1.94 -6.25
C ASP A 44 -24.05 -2.05 -4.73
N PHE A 45 -23.48 -1.12 -3.96
CA PHE A 45 -23.52 -1.16 -2.50
C PHE A 45 -24.75 -0.41 -1.97
N GLU A 46 -25.75 -1.17 -1.52
CA GLU A 46 -26.98 -0.62 -0.98
C GLU A 46 -26.91 -0.48 0.54
N LEU A 47 -26.81 0.75 1.04
CA LEU A 47 -26.97 1.05 2.46
C LEU A 47 -28.41 1.48 2.75
N PRO A 48 -29.11 0.88 3.73
CA PRO A 48 -30.44 1.33 4.09
C PRO A 48 -30.36 2.70 4.79
N CYS A 49 -31.21 3.63 4.34
CA CYS A 49 -31.35 4.93 4.94
C CYS A 49 -32.00 4.80 6.33
N PRO A 50 -31.36 5.31 7.40
CA PRO A 50 -31.86 5.17 8.76
C PRO A 50 -33.20 5.89 9.00
N LEU A 51 -33.53 6.87 8.15
CA LEU A 51 -34.73 7.70 8.32
C LEU A 51 -35.97 7.17 7.60
N CYS A 52 -35.81 6.60 6.41
CA CYS A 52 -36.96 6.28 5.54
C CYS A 52 -36.92 4.88 4.91
N GLN A 53 -35.92 4.05 5.25
CA GLN A 53 -35.71 2.73 4.67
C GLN A 53 -35.54 2.75 3.14
N GLY A 54 -35.20 3.91 2.54
CA GLY A 54 -34.70 3.99 1.16
C GLY A 54 -33.24 3.53 1.08
N THR A 55 -32.61 3.70 -0.08
CA THR A 55 -31.21 3.29 -0.29
C THR A 55 -30.31 4.52 -0.35
N LEU A 56 -29.21 4.53 0.40
CA LEU A 56 -28.15 5.51 0.27
C LEU A 56 -27.25 5.10 -0.90
N GLN A 57 -27.08 6.01 -1.86
CA GLN A 57 -26.24 5.83 -3.03
C GLN A 57 -24.98 6.66 -2.88
N PHE A 58 -23.82 6.05 -3.14
CA PHE A 58 -22.55 6.75 -3.12
C PHE A 58 -22.57 7.90 -4.15
N GLN A 59 -22.18 9.11 -3.70
CA GLN A 59 -22.12 10.31 -4.54
C GLN A 59 -20.69 10.73 -4.89
N GLY A 60 -19.69 10.18 -4.20
CA GLY A 60 -18.29 10.55 -4.38
C GLY A 60 -17.59 10.84 -3.07
N VAL A 61 -16.36 11.31 -3.21
CA VAL A 61 -15.49 11.83 -2.16
C VAL A 61 -15.34 13.33 -2.43
N HIS A 62 -15.59 14.15 -1.42
CA HIS A 62 -15.53 15.60 -1.55
C HIS A 62 -14.28 16.15 -0.86
N PRO A 63 -13.60 17.15 -1.45
CA PRO A 63 -12.50 17.85 -0.79
C PRO A 63 -13.07 18.90 0.18
N ASP A 64 -13.79 18.44 1.20
CA ASP A 64 -14.30 19.35 2.23
C ASP A 64 -13.23 19.57 3.28
N ARG A 65 -12.81 20.83 3.46
CA ARG A 65 -11.95 21.21 4.57
C ARG A 65 -12.76 21.19 5.86
N LEU A 66 -12.58 20.14 6.64
CA LEU A 66 -13.02 20.12 8.01
C LEU A 66 -12.00 20.88 8.88
N TYR A 67 -12.48 21.37 10.00
CA TYR A 67 -11.71 22.20 10.90
C TYR A 67 -11.96 21.70 12.32
N GLU A 68 -10.88 21.43 13.05
CA GLU A 68 -10.95 21.10 14.48
C GLU A 68 -10.38 22.24 15.32
N PHE A 69 -10.93 22.40 16.54
CA PHE A 69 -10.35 23.30 17.51
C PHE A 69 -9.11 22.64 18.11
N ALA A 70 -7.98 23.33 18.09
CA ALA A 70 -6.76 22.84 18.70
C ALA A 70 -6.97 22.61 20.20
N GLU A 71 -6.66 21.42 20.69
CA GLU A 71 -6.75 21.11 22.11
C GLU A 71 -5.79 22.02 22.91
N GLY A 72 -6.35 22.84 23.81
CA GLY A 72 -5.58 23.66 24.75
C GLY A 72 -5.29 25.09 24.31
N GLU A 73 -5.62 25.48 23.07
CA GLU A 73 -5.39 26.85 22.57
C GLU A 73 -6.70 27.50 22.07
N PRO A 74 -7.38 28.32 22.90
CA PRO A 74 -8.66 28.92 22.55
C PRO A 74 -8.57 29.76 21.27
N GLY A 75 -9.38 29.41 20.28
CA GLY A 75 -9.49 30.14 19.02
C GLY A 75 -8.50 29.73 17.93
N ILE A 76 -7.66 28.72 18.17
CA ILE A 76 -6.84 28.12 17.11
C ILE A 76 -7.62 26.99 16.46
N ILE A 77 -7.66 27.02 15.13
CA ILE A 77 -8.36 26.07 14.30
C ILE A 77 -7.32 25.38 13.42
N ASN A 78 -7.26 24.05 13.49
CA ASN A 78 -6.43 23.25 12.62
C ASN A 78 -7.29 22.72 11.47
N PRO A 79 -6.85 22.87 10.21
CA PRO A 79 -7.48 22.17 9.11
C PRO A 79 -7.27 20.66 9.29
N LEU A 80 -8.34 19.90 9.10
CA LEU A 80 -8.29 18.45 8.97
C LEU A 80 -8.33 18.11 7.49
N ASP A 81 -7.29 17.43 7.01
CA ASP A 81 -7.23 16.89 5.65
C ASP A 81 -8.02 15.58 5.58
N VAL A 82 -9.34 15.67 5.77
CA VAL A 82 -10.25 14.53 5.62
C VAL A 82 -10.91 14.60 4.25
N LEU A 83 -11.01 13.46 3.58
CA LEU A 83 -11.71 13.34 2.31
C LEU A 83 -13.01 12.55 2.54
N PRO A 84 -14.10 13.18 3.01
CA PRO A 84 -15.32 12.44 3.33
C PRO A 84 -15.95 11.80 2.09
N MET A 85 -16.36 10.55 2.22
CA MET A 85 -17.23 9.86 1.28
C MET A 85 -18.68 10.21 1.57
N SER A 86 -19.42 10.65 0.56
CA SER A 86 -20.84 11.03 0.70
C SER A 86 -21.75 9.96 0.10
N PHE A 87 -22.83 9.66 0.82
CA PHE A 87 -23.92 8.82 0.35
C PHE A 87 -25.24 9.56 0.52
N VAL A 88 -26.08 9.58 -0.51
CA VAL A 88 -27.37 10.30 -0.49
C VAL A 88 -28.53 9.32 -0.67
N CYS A 89 -29.54 9.43 0.18
CA CYS A 89 -30.74 8.63 0.09
C CYS A 89 -31.55 8.99 -1.16
N ASN A 90 -31.81 8.02 -2.03
CA ASN A 90 -32.65 8.18 -3.21
C ASN A 90 -34.13 8.50 -2.91
N ARG A 91 -34.58 8.32 -1.66
CA ARG A 91 -35.98 8.51 -1.26
C ARG A 91 -36.23 9.81 -0.50
N CYS A 92 -35.41 10.13 0.50
CA CYS A 92 -35.62 11.31 1.34
C CYS A 92 -34.51 12.37 1.24
N GLY A 93 -33.46 12.12 0.45
CA GLY A 93 -32.33 13.04 0.30
C GLY A 93 -31.41 13.14 1.52
N TYR A 94 -31.56 12.26 2.52
CA TYR A 94 -30.65 12.20 3.66
C TYR A 94 -29.22 11.89 3.21
N THR A 95 -28.26 12.72 3.63
CA THR A 95 -26.83 12.54 3.36
C THR A 95 -26.14 11.90 4.57
N ALA A 96 -25.39 10.85 4.32
CA ALA A 96 -24.45 10.26 5.28
C ALA A 96 -23.03 10.45 4.76
N GLU A 97 -22.15 10.95 5.62
CA GLU A 97 -20.74 11.14 5.31
C GLU A 97 -19.88 10.23 6.18
N PHE A 98 -18.88 9.61 5.57
CA PHE A 98 -17.95 8.72 6.25
C PHE A 98 -16.52 9.13 5.92
N ASP A 99 -15.65 9.04 6.91
CA ASP A 99 -14.21 9.17 6.68
C ASP A 99 -13.71 8.03 5.77
N THR A 100 -13.02 8.36 4.68
CA THR A 100 -12.44 7.39 3.74
C THR A 100 -11.50 6.38 4.39
N GLU A 101 -10.81 6.76 5.46
CA GLU A 101 -9.84 5.90 6.15
C GLU A 101 -10.52 4.93 7.10
N LEU A 102 -11.65 5.35 7.70
CA LEU A 102 -12.38 4.54 8.70
C LEU A 102 -13.54 3.75 8.09
N PHE A 103 -13.95 4.07 6.86
CA PHE A 103 -15.06 3.40 6.21
C PHE A 103 -14.70 1.97 5.79
N ASN A 104 -15.27 0.99 6.50
CA ASN A 104 -15.17 -0.43 6.17
C ASN A 104 -16.53 -0.96 5.63
N PRO A 105 -16.71 -1.07 4.30
CA PRO A 105 -17.97 -1.51 3.72
C PRO A 105 -18.32 -2.96 4.07
N ALA A 106 -17.34 -3.84 4.32
CA ALA A 106 -17.60 -5.20 4.77
C ALA A 106 -18.30 -5.25 6.13
N TYR A 107 -17.91 -4.38 7.06
CA TYR A 107 -18.53 -4.33 8.38
C TYR A 107 -20.01 -3.92 8.29
N LEU A 108 -20.32 -2.92 7.46
CA LEU A 108 -21.69 -2.51 7.19
C LEU A 108 -22.48 -3.62 6.49
N ALA A 109 -21.90 -4.27 5.47
CA ALA A 109 -22.52 -5.41 4.80
C ALA A 109 -22.86 -6.54 5.77
N GLN A 110 -21.95 -6.84 6.71
CA GLN A 110 -22.15 -7.84 7.76
C GLN A 110 -23.31 -7.49 8.69
N LEU A 111 -23.41 -6.23 9.15
CA LEU A 111 -24.52 -5.77 9.99
C LEU A 111 -25.88 -5.91 9.29
N HIS A 112 -25.89 -5.82 7.96
CA HIS A 112 -27.09 -5.99 7.14
C HIS A 112 -27.34 -7.42 6.66
N GLY A 113 -26.54 -8.39 7.12
CA GLY A 113 -26.74 -9.81 6.81
C GLY A 113 -26.35 -10.22 5.40
N ALA A 114 -25.38 -9.52 4.78
CA ALA A 114 -24.80 -9.95 3.51
C ALA A 114 -24.18 -11.36 3.60
N SER A 115 -24.05 -12.04 2.46
CA SER A 115 -23.41 -13.36 2.41
C SER A 115 -21.91 -13.26 2.77
N PRO A 116 -21.30 -14.35 3.29
CA PRO A 116 -19.87 -14.37 3.60
C PRO A 116 -18.98 -13.96 2.41
N ASP A 117 -19.26 -14.49 1.22
CA ASP A 117 -18.51 -14.15 -0.01
C ASP A 117 -18.57 -12.64 -0.31
N ARG A 118 -19.74 -12.01 -0.13
CA ARG A 118 -19.93 -10.57 -0.34
C ARG A 118 -19.21 -9.72 0.71
N ILE A 119 -19.18 -10.18 1.96
CA ILE A 119 -18.41 -9.53 3.03
C ILE A 119 -16.91 -9.59 2.70
N GLU A 120 -16.44 -10.71 2.15
CA GLU A 120 -15.05 -10.89 1.76
C GLU A 120 -14.64 -9.99 0.57
N GLU A 121 -15.51 -9.82 -0.44
CA GLU A 121 -15.31 -8.87 -1.54
C GLU A 121 -15.19 -7.41 -1.07
N LEU A 122 -15.98 -7.05 -0.06
CA LEU A 122 -16.06 -5.69 0.47
C LEU A 122 -15.00 -5.41 1.55
N ALA A 123 -14.26 -6.42 2.01
CA ALA A 123 -13.28 -6.24 3.06
C ALA A 123 -12.18 -5.28 2.58
N VAL A 124 -11.84 -4.29 3.41
CA VAL A 124 -10.65 -3.49 3.19
C VAL A 124 -9.47 -4.38 3.54
N ARG A 125 -8.79 -4.88 2.51
CA ARG A 125 -7.53 -5.61 2.64
C ARG A 125 -6.41 -4.58 2.72
N GLU A 126 -5.86 -4.40 3.92
CA GLU A 126 -4.84 -3.39 4.19
C GLU A 126 -3.47 -3.80 3.63
N PHE A 127 -3.21 -5.09 3.53
CA PHE A 127 -1.93 -5.61 3.03
C PHE A 127 -2.04 -6.10 1.59
N ARG A 128 -1.33 -5.43 0.68
CA ARG A 128 -1.31 -5.75 -0.75
C ARG A 128 0.09 -5.97 -1.24
N ILE A 129 0.33 -7.07 -1.94
CA ILE A 129 1.60 -7.35 -2.58
C ILE A 129 1.47 -7.17 -4.09
N LEU A 130 2.27 -6.27 -4.66
CA LEU A 130 2.41 -6.10 -6.10
C LEU A 130 3.41 -7.10 -6.65
N VAL A 131 3.03 -7.84 -7.69
CA VAL A 131 3.85 -8.87 -8.33
C VAL A 131 3.86 -8.65 -9.84
N PRO A 132 4.96 -8.18 -10.46
CA PRO A 132 5.07 -8.09 -11.90
C PRO A 132 5.38 -9.45 -12.51
N LEU A 133 4.53 -9.91 -13.43
CA LEU A 133 4.69 -11.16 -14.16
C LEU A 133 4.66 -10.95 -15.68
N LYS A 134 5.53 -11.64 -16.39
CA LYS A 134 5.70 -11.69 -17.85
C LYS A 134 4.90 -12.80 -18.52
N GLY A 135 4.36 -13.76 -17.75
CA GLY A 135 3.61 -14.90 -18.28
C GLY A 135 4.45 -16.08 -18.76
N ASP A 136 5.78 -15.93 -18.86
CA ASP A 136 6.73 -16.98 -19.25
C ASP A 136 7.51 -17.58 -18.06
N GLU A 137 7.12 -17.28 -16.82
CA GLU A 137 7.82 -17.79 -15.65
C GLU A 137 7.62 -19.30 -15.53
N LYS A 138 8.73 -19.99 -15.37
CA LYS A 138 8.80 -21.45 -15.27
C LYS A 138 8.19 -22.02 -13.98
N THR A 139 8.04 -21.19 -12.95
CA THR A 139 7.59 -21.61 -11.63
C THR A 139 6.54 -20.63 -11.09
N ASP A 140 5.68 -21.14 -10.22
CA ASP A 140 4.70 -20.33 -9.47
C ASP A 140 5.26 -19.79 -8.15
N THR A 141 6.54 -19.98 -7.91
CA THR A 141 7.22 -19.66 -6.65
C THR A 141 6.95 -18.23 -6.16
N MET A 142 6.90 -17.26 -7.07
CA MET A 142 6.64 -15.87 -6.69
C MET A 142 5.19 -15.65 -6.26
N LEU A 143 4.23 -16.27 -6.95
CA LEU A 143 2.82 -16.23 -6.56
C LEU A 143 2.62 -16.97 -5.24
N ASP A 144 3.27 -18.11 -5.05
CA ASP A 144 3.25 -18.87 -3.80
C ASP A 144 3.75 -18.02 -2.64
N LEU A 145 4.90 -17.35 -2.79
CA LEU A 145 5.43 -16.44 -1.77
C LEU A 145 4.47 -15.29 -1.49
N ALA A 146 3.98 -14.63 -2.54
CA ALA A 146 3.12 -13.46 -2.39
C ALA A 146 1.78 -13.83 -1.74
N THR A 147 1.16 -14.93 -2.14
CA THR A 147 -0.11 -15.39 -1.57
C THR A 147 0.06 -15.84 -0.13
N ALA A 148 1.10 -16.60 0.19
CA ALA A 148 1.38 -17.03 1.55
C ALA A 148 1.59 -15.85 2.53
N ILE A 149 2.38 -14.84 2.13
CA ILE A 149 2.58 -13.64 2.96
C ILE A 149 1.27 -12.85 3.08
N SER A 150 0.55 -12.67 1.98
CA SER A 150 -0.68 -11.88 1.97
C SER A 150 -1.78 -12.57 2.78
N GLY A 151 -1.91 -13.88 2.70
CA GLY A 151 -2.98 -14.64 3.38
C GLY A 151 -2.91 -14.53 4.89
N GLU A 152 -1.70 -14.60 5.46
CA GLU A 152 -1.42 -14.37 6.88
C GLU A 152 -1.91 -12.98 7.36
N GLN A 153 -1.91 -11.99 6.46
CA GLN A 153 -2.37 -10.62 6.73
C GLN A 153 -3.78 -10.34 6.22
N LYS A 154 -4.53 -11.37 5.80
CA LYS A 154 -5.85 -11.23 5.14
C LYS A 154 -5.80 -10.24 3.96
N GLY A 155 -4.66 -10.22 3.30
CA GLY A 155 -4.30 -9.36 2.19
C GLY A 155 -4.73 -9.91 0.83
N GLU A 156 -4.21 -9.31 -0.22
CA GLU A 156 -4.39 -9.75 -1.60
C GLU A 156 -3.12 -9.53 -2.43
N VAL A 157 -3.00 -10.29 -3.52
CA VAL A 157 -1.90 -10.18 -4.46
C VAL A 157 -2.38 -9.47 -5.72
N ILE A 158 -1.74 -8.36 -6.05
CA ILE A 158 -1.97 -7.61 -7.28
C ILE A 158 -0.91 -8.02 -8.29
N VAL A 159 -1.28 -8.79 -9.30
CA VAL A 159 -0.39 -9.15 -10.40
C VAL A 159 -0.45 -8.06 -11.47
N VAL A 160 0.69 -7.49 -11.81
CA VAL A 160 0.80 -6.62 -12.99
C VAL A 160 1.36 -7.40 -14.16
N ASP A 161 0.60 -7.36 -15.24
CA ASP A 161 1.00 -7.91 -16.51
C ASP A 161 2.10 -7.05 -17.15
N VAL A 162 3.33 -7.58 -17.18
CA VAL A 162 4.51 -6.96 -17.80
C VAL A 162 4.98 -7.74 -19.02
N ALA A 163 4.11 -8.59 -19.58
CA ALA A 163 4.39 -9.29 -20.82
C ALA A 163 4.62 -8.30 -21.98
N GLN A 164 5.51 -8.69 -22.89
CA GLN A 164 5.86 -7.88 -24.08
C GLN A 164 5.14 -8.34 -25.35
N THR A 165 4.37 -9.42 -25.27
CA THR A 165 3.71 -10.05 -26.43
C THR A 165 2.30 -10.50 -26.05
N GLU A 166 1.38 -10.47 -27.02
CA GLU A 166 0.00 -10.99 -26.85
C GLU A 166 -0.04 -12.44 -26.38
N ILE A 167 0.87 -13.27 -26.90
CA ILE A 167 0.99 -14.68 -26.49
C ILE A 167 1.30 -14.78 -24.99
N ASN A 168 2.20 -13.93 -24.49
CA ASN A 168 2.56 -13.92 -23.08
C ASN A 168 1.44 -13.37 -22.18
N HIS A 169 0.66 -12.39 -22.66
CA HIS A 169 -0.53 -11.91 -21.97
C HIS A 169 -1.57 -13.04 -21.78
N GLU A 170 -1.82 -13.83 -22.83
CA GLU A 170 -2.72 -14.99 -22.78
C GLU A 170 -2.20 -16.07 -21.84
N LEU A 171 -0.90 -16.40 -21.92
CA LEU A 171 -0.26 -17.37 -21.04
C LEU A 171 -0.36 -16.96 -19.57
N LEU A 172 -0.18 -15.66 -19.25
CA LEU A 172 -0.33 -15.18 -17.88
C LEU A 172 -1.75 -15.37 -17.37
N ARG A 173 -2.77 -15.05 -18.17
CA ARG A 173 -4.18 -15.26 -17.80
C ARG A 173 -4.48 -16.74 -17.56
N GLU A 174 -4.08 -17.62 -18.48
CA GLU A 174 -4.28 -19.07 -18.34
C GLU A 174 -3.52 -19.64 -17.14
N LYS A 175 -2.35 -19.08 -16.82
CA LYS A 175 -1.57 -19.43 -15.64
C LYS A 175 -2.31 -19.06 -14.37
N LEU A 176 -2.84 -17.83 -14.27
CA LEU A 176 -3.58 -17.37 -13.09
C LEU A 176 -4.91 -18.10 -12.90
N ASP A 177 -5.61 -18.45 -13.99
CA ASP A 177 -6.86 -19.21 -13.95
C ASP A 177 -6.67 -20.62 -13.36
N ARG A 178 -5.50 -21.22 -13.59
CA ARG A 178 -5.13 -22.56 -13.07
C ARG A 178 -4.26 -22.52 -11.83
N TYR A 179 -3.97 -21.33 -11.30
CA TYR A 179 -3.04 -21.18 -10.21
C TYR A 179 -3.66 -21.70 -8.91
N GLU A 180 -3.01 -22.69 -8.29
CA GLU A 180 -3.39 -23.24 -6.99
C GLU A 180 -2.22 -23.02 -6.01
N PRO A 181 -2.40 -22.20 -4.96
CA PRO A 181 -1.37 -21.93 -3.97
C PRO A 181 -0.90 -23.22 -3.28
N ARG A 182 0.43 -23.36 -3.15
CA ARG A 182 1.04 -24.58 -2.59
C ARG A 182 1.51 -24.46 -1.14
N ILE A 183 1.52 -23.25 -0.59
CA ILE A 183 2.09 -22.91 0.71
C ILE A 183 1.26 -21.83 1.41
N GLY A 184 1.27 -21.86 2.74
CA GLY A 184 0.58 -20.89 3.59
C GLY A 184 -0.94 -20.85 3.40
N ASP A 185 -1.55 -19.84 4.00
CA ASP A 185 -2.96 -19.50 3.75
C ASP A 185 -3.06 -18.75 2.41
N PRO A 186 -3.91 -19.20 1.48
CA PRO A 186 -4.01 -18.57 0.16
C PRO A 186 -4.67 -17.20 0.24
N ALA A 187 -4.08 -16.22 -0.46
CA ALA A 187 -4.70 -14.93 -0.72
C ALA A 187 -5.25 -14.87 -2.16
N PRO A 188 -6.33 -14.09 -2.40
CA PRO A 188 -6.82 -13.87 -3.75
C PRO A 188 -5.77 -13.15 -4.59
N VAL A 189 -5.81 -13.45 -5.88
CA VAL A 189 -4.90 -12.87 -6.87
C VAL A 189 -5.73 -12.08 -7.89
N GLN A 190 -5.40 -10.81 -8.07
CA GLN A 190 -6.04 -9.93 -9.03
C GLN A 190 -5.05 -9.58 -10.15
N LEU A 191 -5.43 -9.83 -11.40
CA LEU A 191 -4.66 -9.38 -12.56
C LEU A 191 -5.01 -7.93 -12.92
N VAL A 192 -3.99 -7.09 -13.05
CA VAL A 192 -4.09 -5.71 -13.51
C VAL A 192 -3.24 -5.56 -14.77
N GLN A 193 -3.89 -5.10 -15.83
CA GLN A 193 -3.20 -4.75 -17.07
C GLN A 193 -2.97 -3.24 -17.11
N ARG A 194 -1.73 -2.83 -17.30
CA ARG A 194 -1.37 -1.44 -17.47
C ARG A 194 -0.37 -1.29 -18.62
N PRO A 195 -0.82 -0.84 -19.79
CA PRO A 195 0.11 -0.51 -20.87
C PRO A 195 0.98 0.66 -20.42
N SER A 196 2.30 0.48 -20.51
CA SER A 196 3.28 1.54 -20.25
C SER A 196 4.55 1.25 -21.04
N ASP A 197 5.13 2.29 -21.63
CA ASP A 197 6.43 2.22 -22.29
C ASP A 197 7.59 2.16 -21.27
N ASN A 198 7.33 2.55 -20.02
CA ASN A 198 8.27 2.50 -18.91
C ASN A 198 7.71 1.62 -17.78
N LEU A 199 8.44 0.56 -17.48
CA LEU A 199 8.06 -0.41 -16.47
C LEU A 199 8.17 0.15 -15.04
N THR A 200 9.18 0.97 -14.75
CA THR A 200 9.32 1.60 -13.43
C THR A 200 8.11 2.48 -13.14
N ASP A 201 7.74 3.36 -14.06
CA ASP A 201 6.57 4.24 -13.93
C ASP A 201 5.28 3.43 -13.77
N ALA A 202 5.14 2.33 -14.52
CA ALA A 202 4.00 1.45 -14.40
C ALA A 202 3.88 0.86 -12.99
N LEU A 203 4.99 0.36 -12.44
CA LEU A 203 5.01 -0.24 -11.11
C LEU A 203 4.75 0.79 -10.02
N VAL A 204 5.36 1.97 -10.08
CA VAL A 204 5.11 3.08 -9.13
C VAL A 204 3.65 3.51 -9.18
N GLN A 205 3.09 3.66 -10.38
CA GLN A 205 1.69 4.07 -10.52
C GLN A 205 0.70 3.00 -10.08
N VAL A 206 1.00 1.71 -10.28
CA VAL A 206 0.13 0.63 -9.79
C VAL A 206 0.27 0.50 -8.28
N SER A 207 1.49 0.50 -7.72
CA SER A 207 1.67 0.45 -6.27
C SER A 207 0.96 1.61 -5.58
N GLY A 208 1.04 2.83 -6.15
CA GLY A 208 0.27 4.00 -5.74
C GLY A 208 -1.23 3.81 -5.80
N ARG A 209 -1.75 3.41 -6.97
CA ARG A 209 -3.19 3.23 -7.16
C ARG A 209 -3.80 2.19 -6.22
N TYR A 210 -3.07 1.11 -5.97
CA TYR A 210 -3.54 0.00 -5.15
C TYR A 210 -3.04 0.07 -3.71
N HIS A 211 -2.28 1.10 -3.31
CA HIS A 211 -1.68 1.19 -1.98
C HIS A 211 -0.96 -0.09 -1.56
N CYS A 212 -0.11 -0.61 -2.46
CA CYS A 212 0.62 -1.84 -2.19
C CYS A 212 1.59 -1.61 -1.02
N ALA A 213 1.62 -2.54 -0.07
CA ALA A 213 2.54 -2.51 1.06
C ALA A 213 3.92 -3.07 0.69
N LEU A 214 3.95 -3.99 -0.28
CA LEU A 214 5.16 -4.66 -0.75
C LEU A 214 5.13 -4.81 -2.28
N LEU A 215 6.26 -4.55 -2.94
CA LEU A 215 6.53 -4.92 -4.33
C LEU A 215 7.49 -6.12 -4.35
N MET A 216 7.07 -7.25 -4.92
CA MET A 216 7.87 -8.47 -5.00
C MET A 216 8.31 -8.76 -6.43
N MET A 217 9.60 -8.98 -6.68
CA MET A 217 10.17 -9.09 -8.04
C MET A 217 11.11 -10.30 -8.17
N ASP A 218 11.09 -11.05 -9.28
CA ASP A 218 12.16 -12.05 -9.55
C ASP A 218 13.47 -11.31 -9.87
N ALA A 219 14.60 -11.74 -9.30
CA ALA A 219 15.92 -11.26 -9.69
C ALA A 219 16.30 -11.66 -11.13
N ARG A 220 15.92 -12.87 -11.57
CA ARG A 220 16.38 -13.50 -12.83
C ARG A 220 15.68 -12.95 -14.07
N GLY A 221 14.50 -12.35 -13.89
CA GLY A 221 13.68 -11.85 -15.00
C GLY A 221 14.20 -10.57 -15.64
N TRP A 222 15.09 -9.83 -15.00
CA TRP A 222 15.35 -8.42 -15.36
C TRP A 222 16.71 -8.19 -16.01
N GLU A 223 17.48 -9.27 -16.23
CA GLU A 223 18.81 -9.19 -16.83
C GLU A 223 18.81 -9.28 -18.37
N ASN A 224 17.65 -9.57 -18.99
CA ASN A 224 17.55 -9.80 -20.43
C ASN A 224 17.02 -8.57 -21.19
N GLY A 225 17.90 -7.58 -21.36
CA GLY A 225 17.66 -6.39 -22.18
C GLY A 225 18.90 -5.49 -22.18
N LYS A 226 19.22 -4.86 -23.32
CA LYS A 226 20.51 -4.20 -23.62
C LYS A 226 20.97 -3.07 -22.67
N SER A 227 20.29 -2.69 -21.59
CA SER A 227 20.77 -1.54 -20.80
C SER A 227 20.23 -1.34 -19.38
N THR A 228 19.89 -2.37 -18.61
CA THR A 228 19.67 -2.14 -17.16
C THR A 228 20.00 -3.40 -16.38
N LYS A 229 21.06 -3.34 -15.58
CA LYS A 229 21.28 -4.30 -14.49
C LYS A 229 20.02 -4.27 -13.62
N LEU A 230 19.58 -5.41 -13.06
CA LEU A 230 18.51 -5.50 -12.06
C LEU A 230 18.64 -4.39 -10.99
N THR A 231 19.88 -4.02 -10.64
CA THR A 231 20.19 -2.87 -9.78
C THR A 231 19.57 -1.58 -10.28
N GLY A 232 19.63 -1.22 -11.57
CA GLY A 232 19.10 0.06 -12.06
C GLY A 232 17.57 0.21 -11.95
N VAL A 233 16.80 -0.88 -12.10
CA VAL A 233 15.35 -0.82 -11.88
C VAL A 233 15.04 -0.80 -10.38
N ILE A 234 15.75 -1.61 -9.59
CA ILE A 234 15.58 -1.57 -8.13
C ILE A 234 15.97 -0.20 -7.58
N ASP A 235 17.08 0.38 -8.02
CA ASP A 235 17.58 1.69 -7.58
C ASP A 235 16.53 2.77 -7.89
N ALA A 236 16.00 2.78 -9.12
CA ALA A 236 14.92 3.71 -9.50
C ALA A 236 13.65 3.49 -8.66
N LEU A 237 13.28 2.24 -8.40
CA LEU A 237 12.15 1.93 -7.53
C LEU A 237 12.45 2.25 -6.06
N VAL A 238 13.67 2.10 -5.55
CA VAL A 238 14.01 2.46 -4.17
C VAL A 238 13.90 3.98 -3.99
N ASP A 239 14.29 4.74 -4.99
CA ASP A 239 14.21 6.21 -4.97
C ASP A 239 12.77 6.72 -5.12
N GLU A 240 11.89 5.99 -5.84
CA GLU A 240 10.54 6.46 -6.18
C GLU A 240 9.39 5.68 -5.54
N SER A 241 9.65 4.48 -4.98
CA SER A 241 8.59 3.61 -4.48
C SER A 241 8.03 4.12 -3.17
N ILE A 242 6.74 3.89 -3.04
CA ILE A 242 5.96 4.20 -1.84
C ILE A 242 5.79 2.98 -0.92
N CYS A 243 6.44 1.86 -1.24
CA CYS A 243 6.25 0.57 -0.59
C CYS A 243 7.57 -0.17 -0.38
N ASP A 244 7.59 -1.15 0.51
CA ASP A 244 8.76 -1.99 0.67
C ASP A 244 9.02 -2.81 -0.62
N ILE A 245 10.27 -3.21 -0.86
CA ILE A 245 10.65 -4.00 -2.03
C ILE A 245 11.27 -5.33 -1.59
N ALA A 246 10.71 -6.43 -2.10
CA ALA A 246 11.24 -7.78 -1.95
C ALA A 246 11.81 -8.26 -3.29
N VAL A 247 13.09 -8.59 -3.30
CA VAL A 247 13.77 -9.18 -4.47
C VAL A 247 13.92 -10.67 -4.23
N VAL A 248 13.25 -11.47 -5.05
CA VAL A 248 13.19 -12.92 -4.93
C VAL A 248 14.16 -13.55 -5.91
N HIS A 249 15.18 -14.23 -5.40
CA HIS A 249 16.04 -15.06 -6.23
C HIS A 249 15.64 -16.53 -6.05
N ASP A 250 14.74 -17.03 -6.88
CA ASP A 250 14.31 -18.42 -6.78
C ASP A 250 15.45 -19.37 -7.20
N ARG A 251 15.90 -20.19 -6.26
CA ARG A 251 16.89 -21.26 -6.43
C ARG A 251 16.38 -22.59 -5.90
N GLY A 252 15.05 -22.76 -5.91
CA GLY A 252 14.36 -23.88 -5.27
C GLY A 252 13.69 -23.46 -3.96
N LEU A 253 12.88 -22.40 -3.97
CA LEU A 253 12.17 -21.93 -2.77
C LEU A 253 10.94 -22.77 -2.38
N HIS A 254 10.78 -23.97 -2.97
CA HIS A 254 9.70 -24.89 -2.63
C HIS A 254 9.79 -25.48 -1.21
N ALA A 255 10.93 -25.30 -0.54
CA ALA A 255 11.16 -25.78 0.82
C ALA A 255 12.11 -24.82 1.57
N ILE A 256 11.58 -23.68 2.01
CA ILE A 256 12.33 -22.76 2.87
C ILE A 256 12.30 -23.33 4.29
N HIS A 257 13.45 -23.75 4.81
CA HIS A 257 13.56 -24.27 6.19
C HIS A 257 14.17 -23.27 7.16
N ARG A 258 14.84 -22.23 6.64
CA ARG A 258 15.54 -21.23 7.45
C ARG A 258 15.42 -19.88 6.80
N ILE A 259 15.11 -18.89 7.61
CA ILE A 259 15.04 -17.49 7.24
C ILE A 259 16.07 -16.74 8.05
N LEU A 260 16.86 -15.88 7.41
CA LEU A 260 17.85 -15.05 8.09
C LEU A 260 17.38 -13.61 8.10
N LEU A 261 17.07 -13.08 9.28
CA LEU A 261 16.85 -11.65 9.49
C LEU A 261 18.16 -10.99 9.93
N ALA A 262 18.84 -10.33 9.00
CA ALA A 262 19.95 -9.44 9.33
C ALA A 262 19.40 -8.11 9.85
N THR A 263 19.78 -7.73 11.06
CA THR A 263 19.24 -6.53 11.73
C THR A 263 20.35 -5.72 12.40
N TYR A 264 20.25 -4.40 12.32
CA TYR A 264 21.04 -3.45 13.10
C TYR A 264 20.20 -2.77 14.19
N GLY A 265 18.93 -3.17 14.34
CA GLY A 265 17.93 -2.50 15.17
C GLY A 265 17.33 -1.28 14.48
N GLY A 266 16.61 -0.47 15.25
CA GLY A 266 15.97 0.76 14.76
C GLY A 266 14.58 0.56 14.17
N ALA A 267 14.00 1.65 13.66
CA ALA A 267 12.61 1.68 13.22
C ALA A 267 12.33 0.73 12.03
N GLN A 268 13.23 0.69 11.05
CA GLN A 268 13.05 -0.17 9.86
C GLN A 268 13.15 -1.65 10.21
N ALA A 269 14.08 -2.03 11.08
CA ALA A 269 14.18 -3.41 11.57
C ALA A 269 12.89 -3.87 12.28
N ARG A 270 12.23 -2.99 13.04
CA ARG A 270 10.96 -3.30 13.70
C ARG A 270 9.82 -3.46 12.70
N ARG A 271 9.83 -2.72 11.57
CA ARG A 271 8.82 -2.86 10.50
C ARG A 271 8.96 -4.16 9.73
N ILE A 272 10.18 -4.63 9.48
CA ILE A 272 10.42 -5.87 8.72
C ILE A 272 10.30 -7.14 9.58
N ALA A 273 10.42 -7.03 10.91
CA ALA A 273 10.37 -8.18 11.80
C ALA A 273 9.05 -8.98 11.74
N PRO A 274 7.86 -8.35 11.71
CA PRO A 274 6.60 -9.05 11.44
C PRO A 274 6.61 -9.85 10.14
N LEU A 275 7.11 -9.27 9.05
CA LEU A 275 7.19 -9.96 7.75
C LEU A 275 8.10 -11.19 7.82
N ALA A 276 9.24 -11.09 8.49
CA ALA A 276 10.16 -12.22 8.67
C ALA A 276 9.53 -13.36 9.50
N LEU A 277 8.73 -13.02 10.52
CA LEU A 277 7.98 -13.98 11.33
C LEU A 277 6.84 -14.63 10.54
N GLN A 278 6.10 -13.86 9.75
CA GLN A 278 5.04 -14.38 8.88
C GLN A 278 5.61 -15.34 7.85
N LEU A 279 6.72 -14.98 7.20
CA LEU A 279 7.43 -15.90 6.33
C LEU A 279 7.88 -17.16 7.07
N ALA A 280 8.37 -17.04 8.31
CA ALA A 280 8.76 -18.21 9.09
C ALA A 280 7.56 -19.12 9.38
N HIS A 281 6.41 -18.54 9.73
CA HIS A 281 5.18 -19.28 9.97
C HIS A 281 4.66 -19.97 8.70
N ALA A 282 4.51 -19.22 7.62
CA ALA A 282 3.94 -19.71 6.36
C ALA A 282 4.74 -20.86 5.73
N PHE A 283 6.04 -20.93 6.01
CA PHE A 283 6.94 -21.98 5.50
C PHE A 283 7.29 -23.05 6.53
N ASP A 284 6.77 -22.98 7.76
CA ASP A 284 7.23 -23.80 8.90
C ASP A 284 8.77 -23.79 9.02
N ALA A 285 9.34 -22.59 8.94
CA ALA A 285 10.78 -22.36 8.86
C ALA A 285 11.34 -21.78 10.17
N GLU A 286 12.61 -22.05 10.44
CA GLU A 286 13.32 -21.43 11.56
C GLU A 286 13.72 -19.99 11.21
N LEU A 287 13.36 -19.03 12.06
CA LEU A 287 13.86 -17.66 11.97
C LEU A 287 15.18 -17.50 12.74
N HIS A 288 16.26 -17.30 11.99
CA HIS A 288 17.60 -16.98 12.49
C HIS A 288 17.82 -15.46 12.43
N CYS A 289 18.33 -14.87 13.50
CA CYS A 289 18.62 -13.44 13.55
C CYS A 289 20.14 -13.20 13.55
N LEU A 290 20.60 -12.26 12.72
CA LEU A 290 22.01 -11.89 12.61
C LEU A 290 22.21 -10.42 12.91
N TYR A 291 23.07 -10.12 13.87
CA TYR A 291 23.61 -8.78 14.10
C TYR A 291 25.08 -8.77 13.65
N VAL A 292 25.44 -7.83 12.78
CA VAL A 292 26.83 -7.61 12.36
C VAL A 292 27.42 -6.49 13.21
N ALA A 293 28.28 -6.87 14.16
CA ALA A 293 28.92 -5.91 15.04
C ALA A 293 30.02 -5.12 14.34
N SER A 294 30.23 -3.87 14.79
CA SER A 294 31.40 -3.09 14.40
C SER A 294 32.68 -3.75 14.92
N PRO A 295 33.81 -3.72 14.17
CA PRO A 295 35.09 -4.21 14.68
C PRO A 295 35.59 -3.46 15.94
N ASN A 296 35.02 -2.30 16.24
CA ASN A 296 35.35 -1.50 17.42
C ASN A 296 34.42 -1.74 18.62
N ASP A 297 33.40 -2.60 18.48
CA ASP A 297 32.51 -2.94 19.59
C ASP A 297 33.26 -3.80 20.61
N LYS A 298 33.27 -3.36 21.87
CA LYS A 298 33.95 -4.06 22.98
C LYS A 298 33.13 -5.22 23.54
N GLU A 299 31.80 -5.23 23.33
CA GLU A 299 30.89 -6.27 23.82
C GLU A 299 29.91 -6.72 22.72
N PRO A 300 30.39 -7.18 21.55
CA PRO A 300 29.56 -7.39 20.35
C PRO A 300 28.39 -8.36 20.56
N GLU A 301 28.56 -9.41 21.37
CA GLU A 301 27.49 -10.36 21.66
C GLU A 301 26.36 -9.72 22.49
N LYS A 302 26.72 -8.92 23.49
CA LYS A 302 25.75 -8.24 24.36
C LYS A 302 25.00 -7.16 23.59
N THR A 303 25.71 -6.39 22.77
CA THR A 303 25.11 -5.41 21.85
C THR A 303 24.15 -6.12 20.88
N GLY A 304 24.60 -7.20 20.24
CA GLY A 304 23.78 -7.95 19.28
C GLY A 304 22.52 -8.54 19.89
N ARG A 305 22.61 -9.18 21.07
CA ARG A 305 21.44 -9.71 21.79
C ARG A 305 20.43 -8.61 22.12
N LYS A 306 20.90 -7.43 22.55
CA LYS A 306 20.04 -6.28 22.82
C LYS A 306 19.36 -5.80 21.54
N VAL A 307 20.12 -5.61 20.46
CA VAL A 307 19.60 -5.16 19.16
C VAL A 307 18.54 -6.12 18.63
N ILE A 308 18.81 -7.42 18.64
CA ILE A 308 17.84 -8.44 18.20
C ILE A 308 16.59 -8.37 19.08
N LYS A 309 16.73 -8.28 20.41
CA LYS A 309 15.56 -8.14 21.30
C LYS A 309 14.75 -6.88 20.98
N ASP A 310 15.40 -5.76 20.73
CA ASP A 310 14.75 -4.48 20.42
C ASP A 310 14.01 -4.51 19.07
N THR A 311 14.50 -5.30 18.11
CA THR A 311 13.87 -5.55 16.81
C THR A 311 12.50 -6.22 16.94
N PHE A 312 12.32 -7.11 17.93
CA PHE A 312 11.05 -7.82 18.18
C PHE A 312 10.23 -7.24 19.33
N SER A 313 10.58 -6.07 19.86
CA SER A 313 9.90 -5.49 21.03
C SER A 313 8.44 -5.04 20.79
N GLN A 314 7.99 -5.05 19.53
CA GLN A 314 6.67 -4.58 19.09
C GLN A 314 5.86 -5.66 18.34
N VAL A 315 6.40 -6.88 18.26
CA VAL A 315 5.73 -8.03 17.65
C VAL A 315 5.25 -8.96 18.74
#